data_AF-A0A2P4Y0A7-F1
#
_entry.id   AF-A0A2P4Y0A7-F1
#
_cell.length_a   1.000
_cell.length_b   1.000
_cell.length_c   1.000
_cell.angle_alpha   90.00
_cell.angle_beta   90.00
_cell.angle_gamma   90.00
#
_symmetry.space_group_name_H-M   'P 1'
#
loop_
_entity.id
_entity.type
_entity.pdbx_description
1 polymer ?
#
loop_
_entity_poly.entity_id
_entity_poly.type
_entity_poly.pdbx_seq_one_letter_code
_entity_poly.pdbx_strand_id
1 'polypeptide(L)'
;MARRNFATEFLLRELLSALGAPVAASKTNNDTADSFSESLSEESESQAALGAANGQSRVMLVRRTNSSRQTVTLVDRQFDVEAFIPSHVSAALQQERGYKTLGRLRGSVVRVSKYHFATLTRCLTTDQQSTETSVSAPNVNRRSARVYLWVDALAIVEDNELAIQSRQDVYSYPEVAERLDSLSDAELEKQLMINQGLPPL
;
A
#
# COMPACT_ATOMS: atom_id res chain seq x y z
N MET A 1 17.25 -6.85 24.62
CA MET A 1 16.17 -5.84 24.61
C MET A 1 16.26 -5.03 23.32
N ALA A 2 15.51 -5.41 22.29
CA ALA A 2 15.49 -4.68 21.03
C ALA A 2 14.33 -3.68 21.08
N ARG A 3 14.62 -2.38 20.98
CA ARG A 3 13.60 -1.37 20.65
C ARG A 3 13.01 -1.78 19.30
N ARG A 4 11.80 -2.36 19.30
CA ARG A 4 11.09 -2.71 18.06
C ARG A 4 10.71 -1.39 17.38
N ASN A 5 11.28 -1.17 16.20
CA ASN A 5 11.15 0.05 15.42
C ASN A 5 9.72 0.14 14.86
N PHE A 6 8.79 0.66 15.67
CA PHE A 6 7.40 0.89 15.30
C PHE A 6 7.23 1.76 14.02
N ALA A 7 8.25 2.54 13.65
CA ALA A 7 8.23 3.44 12.50
C ALA A 7 8.71 2.80 11.19
N THR A 8 9.27 1.58 11.18
CA THR A 8 9.94 1.00 9.99
C THR A 8 9.22 -0.17 9.34
N GLU A 9 8.07 -0.60 9.87
CA GLU A 9 7.27 -1.72 9.35
C GLU A 9 5.93 -1.23 8.80
N PHE A 10 5.91 -0.02 8.23
CA PHE A 10 4.67 0.64 7.86
C PHE A 10 3.94 -0.15 6.76
N LEU A 11 4.64 -0.55 5.69
CA LEU A 11 4.02 -1.26 4.56
C LEU A 11 3.39 -2.58 5.02
N LEU A 12 4.10 -3.30 5.89
CA LEU A 12 3.63 -4.56 6.42
C LEU A 12 2.37 -4.38 7.27
N ARG A 13 2.38 -3.41 8.20
CA ARG A 13 1.24 -3.18 9.11
C ARG A 13 0.00 -2.70 8.37
N GLU A 14 0.16 -1.79 7.43
CA GLU A 14 -0.95 -1.25 6.66
C GLU A 14 -1.53 -2.30 5.71
N LEU A 15 -0.69 -3.14 5.09
CA LEU A 15 -1.16 -4.24 4.27
C LEU A 15 -1.93 -5.26 5.12
N LEU A 16 -1.41 -5.66 6.28
CA LEU A 16 -2.12 -6.56 7.20
C LEU A 16 -3.45 -5.96 7.67
N SER A 17 -3.47 -4.66 7.98
CA SER A 17 -4.70 -3.94 8.34
C SER A 17 -5.70 -3.92 7.19
N ALA A 18 -5.26 -3.67 5.95
CA ALA A 18 -6.12 -3.68 4.77
C ALA A 18 -6.68 -5.08 4.47
N LEU A 19 -5.89 -6.14 4.74
CA LEU A 19 -6.31 -7.54 4.64
C LEU A 19 -7.18 -8.02 5.83
N GLY A 20 -7.50 -7.12 6.77
CA GLY A 20 -8.33 -7.42 7.95
C GLY A 20 -7.66 -8.38 8.93
N ALA A 21 -6.34 -8.55 8.84
CA ALA A 21 -5.58 -9.29 9.84
C ALA A 21 -5.35 -8.36 11.04
N PRO A 22 -5.72 -8.76 12.27
CA PRO A 22 -5.33 -8.00 13.44
C PRO A 22 -3.80 -8.02 13.47
N VAL A 23 -3.17 -6.86 13.27
CA VAL A 23 -1.77 -6.68 13.62
C VAL A 23 -1.72 -7.03 15.09
N ALA A 24 -1.16 -8.19 15.43
CA ALA A 24 -1.11 -8.65 16.81
C ALA A 24 -0.40 -7.57 17.61
N ALA A 25 -1.17 -6.71 18.28
CA ALA A 25 -0.70 -5.97 19.43
C ALA A 25 -0.09 -7.07 20.29
N SER A 26 1.24 -7.04 20.44
CA SER A 26 1.93 -7.99 21.29
C SER A 26 1.12 -8.10 22.57
N LYS A 27 0.62 -9.30 22.86
CA LYS A 27 0.00 -9.62 24.14
C LYS A 27 1.00 -9.24 25.23
N THR A 28 0.87 -8.04 25.77
CA THR A 28 1.39 -7.71 27.08
C THR A 28 0.35 -8.15 28.07
N ASN A 29 0.41 -9.43 28.42
CA ASN A 29 0.05 -9.85 29.76
C ASN A 29 1.00 -9.12 30.71
N ASN A 30 0.48 -8.16 31.47
CA ASN A 30 0.69 -8.11 32.90
C ASN A 30 -0.30 -7.13 33.52
N ASP A 31 -1.26 -7.72 34.21
CA ASP A 31 -1.97 -7.14 35.35
C ASP A 31 -1.01 -6.38 36.27
N THR A 32 -1.45 -5.21 36.74
CA THR A 32 -1.57 -4.89 38.18
C THR A 32 -2.23 -3.52 38.37
N ALA A 33 -3.40 -3.53 39.04
CA ALA A 33 -3.92 -2.57 40.03
C ALA A 33 -4.10 -1.08 39.62
N ASP A 34 -5.20 -0.37 39.88
CA ASP A 34 -6.35 -0.56 40.77
C ASP A 34 -7.54 0.33 40.33
N SER A 35 -8.75 -0.22 40.48
CA SER A 35 -10.00 0.40 40.99
C SER A 35 -10.32 1.87 40.68
N PHE A 36 -11.42 2.14 39.96
CA PHE A 36 -12.68 2.65 40.55
C PHE A 36 -13.79 2.87 39.48
N SER A 37 -14.90 2.15 39.67
CA SER A 37 -16.32 2.43 39.35
C SER A 37 -16.80 2.78 37.94
N GLU A 38 -17.53 1.81 37.37
CA GLU A 38 -18.93 1.90 36.91
C GLU A 38 -19.51 3.27 36.54
N SER A 39 -19.89 3.43 35.26
CA SER A 39 -21.29 3.72 34.88
C SER A 39 -21.47 3.54 33.37
N LEU A 40 -22.48 2.75 33.03
CA LEU A 40 -23.00 2.52 31.69
C LEU A 40 -23.49 3.84 31.07
N SER A 41 -23.08 4.13 29.83
CA SER A 41 -23.82 4.99 28.94
C SER A 41 -23.58 4.54 27.51
N GLU A 42 -24.61 3.91 26.96
CA GLU A 42 -24.80 3.61 25.56
C GLU A 42 -24.88 4.94 24.79
N GLU A 43 -23.78 5.39 24.18
CA GLU A 43 -23.81 6.28 23.00
C GLU A 43 -22.38 6.44 22.44
N SER A 44 -22.06 5.76 21.33
CA SER A 44 -21.09 6.24 20.33
C SER A 44 -20.95 5.25 19.16
N GLU A 45 -22.02 5.06 18.40
CA GLU A 45 -21.95 4.60 17.01
C GLU A 45 -21.32 5.69 16.10
N SER A 46 -20.12 6.19 16.41
CA SER A 46 -19.51 7.28 15.62
C SER A 46 -17.97 7.36 15.65
N GLN A 47 -17.26 6.37 16.22
CA GLN A 47 -15.78 6.40 16.23
C GLN A 47 -15.08 5.26 15.49
N ALA A 48 -15.81 4.37 14.80
CA ALA A 48 -15.20 3.35 13.93
C ALA A 48 -14.89 3.85 12.49
N ALA A 49 -15.46 4.98 12.06
CA ALA A 49 -15.35 5.47 10.68
C ALA A 49 -14.26 6.54 10.45
N LEU A 50 -13.55 6.97 11.50
CA LEU A 50 -12.48 7.99 11.40
C LEU A 50 -11.07 7.39 11.43
N GLY A 51 -10.93 6.07 11.55
CA GLY A 51 -9.64 5.38 11.56
C GLY A 51 -9.06 5.03 10.18
N ALA A 52 -9.88 5.01 9.13
CA ALA A 52 -9.51 4.44 7.82
C ALA A 52 -8.85 5.44 6.84
N ALA A 53 -8.69 6.71 7.23
CA ALA A 53 -8.12 7.75 6.36
C ALA A 53 -7.07 8.63 7.07
N ASN A 54 -6.26 8.03 7.95
CA ASN A 54 -5.10 8.72 8.52
C ASN A 54 -3.98 8.79 7.46
N GLY A 55 -4.18 9.68 6.49
CA GLY A 55 -3.29 10.04 5.39
C GLY A 55 -2.00 10.70 5.90
N GLN A 56 -1.19 9.93 6.61
CA GLN A 56 0.17 10.32 6.92
C GLN A 56 1.01 10.12 5.67
N SER A 57 1.44 11.24 5.08
CA SER A 57 2.32 11.19 3.93
C SER A 57 3.60 10.42 4.25
N ARG A 58 3.98 9.49 3.37
CA ARG A 58 5.12 8.59 3.57
C ARG A 58 6.21 8.88 2.56
N VAL A 59 7.45 8.92 3.06
CA VAL A 59 8.63 9.04 2.21
C VAL A 59 9.18 7.64 1.96
N MET A 60 9.25 7.26 0.69
CA MET A 60 9.68 5.96 0.20
C MET A 60 10.70 6.13 -0.91
N LEU A 61 11.47 5.07 -1.16
CA LEU A 61 12.44 5.03 -2.23
C LEU A 61 11.89 4.21 -3.40
N VAL A 62 12.14 4.64 -4.63
CA VAL A 62 11.73 3.90 -5.83
C VAL A 62 12.87 2.97 -6.28
N ARG A 63 12.71 1.66 -6.11
CA ARG A 63 13.73 0.66 -6.47
C ARG A 63 13.73 0.28 -7.94
N ARG A 64 12.55 -0.04 -8.44
CA ARG A 64 12.35 -0.54 -9.81
C ARG A 64 11.14 0.16 -10.40
N THR A 65 11.16 0.29 -11.71
CA THR A 65 10.12 0.93 -12.48
C THR A 65 9.81 0.02 -13.66
N ASN A 66 8.54 -0.21 -13.92
CA ASN A 66 8.09 -1.00 -15.05
C ASN A 66 7.07 -0.17 -15.84
N SER A 67 7.58 0.54 -16.85
CA SER A 67 6.77 1.42 -17.68
C SER A 67 5.68 0.68 -18.47
N SER A 68 5.87 -0.59 -18.82
CA SER A 68 4.86 -1.34 -19.58
C SER A 68 3.66 -1.78 -18.74
N ARG A 69 3.83 -1.84 -17.41
CA ARG A 69 2.77 -2.17 -16.46
C ARG A 69 2.33 -0.98 -15.62
N GLN A 70 2.89 0.21 -15.87
CA GLN A 70 2.73 1.40 -15.03
C GLN A 70 2.97 1.15 -13.53
N THR A 71 3.89 0.25 -13.20
CA THR A 71 4.17 -0.13 -11.81
C THR A 71 5.56 0.32 -11.37
N VAL A 72 5.70 0.58 -10.08
CA VAL A 72 6.97 0.88 -9.44
C VAL A 72 7.12 0.06 -8.17
N THR A 73 8.33 -0.34 -7.82
CA THR A 73 8.61 -0.97 -6.53
C THR A 73 9.00 0.11 -5.54
N LEU A 74 8.18 0.34 -4.53
CA LEU A 74 8.43 1.30 -3.45
C LEU A 74 9.02 0.60 -2.23
N VAL A 75 9.88 1.32 -1.51
CA VAL A 75 10.63 0.79 -0.35
C VAL A 75 10.46 1.72 0.85
N ASP A 76 9.96 1.19 1.97
CA ASP A 76 9.75 1.93 3.24
C ASP A 76 10.95 1.84 4.22
N ARG A 77 12.08 1.29 3.73
CA ARG A 77 13.37 0.95 4.35
C ARG A 77 13.57 -0.54 4.62
N GLN A 78 12.51 -1.28 4.96
CA GLN A 78 12.60 -2.70 5.31
C GLN A 78 11.95 -3.60 4.28
N PHE A 79 10.81 -3.17 3.75
CA PHE A 79 10.03 -3.95 2.82
C PHE A 79 9.89 -3.25 1.48
N ASP A 80 9.86 -4.07 0.44
CA ASP A 80 9.52 -3.66 -0.91
C ASP A 80 8.05 -4.01 -1.18
N VAL A 81 7.32 -3.12 -1.86
CA VAL A 81 5.95 -3.34 -2.31
C VAL A 81 5.80 -2.96 -3.78
N GLU A 82 4.95 -3.67 -4.51
CA GLU A 82 4.58 -3.30 -5.87
C GLU A 82 3.46 -2.25 -5.82
N ALA A 83 3.74 -1.07 -6.36
CA ALA A 83 2.83 0.06 -6.43
C ALA A 83 2.39 0.31 -7.87
N PHE A 84 1.12 0.65 -8.05
CA PHE A 84 0.54 1.05 -9.32
C PHE A 84 0.52 2.58 -9.40
N ILE A 85 1.06 3.14 -10.48
CA ILE A 85 1.07 4.59 -10.74
C ILE A 85 0.03 4.90 -11.80
N PRO A 86 -1.12 5.49 -11.42
CA PRO A 86 -2.17 5.85 -12.35
C PRO A 86 -1.71 6.85 -13.41
N SER A 87 -2.45 6.90 -14.51
CA SER A 87 -2.20 7.78 -15.64
C SER A 87 -2.27 9.25 -15.24
N HIS A 88 -3.15 9.64 -14.32
CA HIS A 88 -3.22 11.03 -13.82
C HIS A 88 -1.98 11.45 -13.03
N VAL A 89 -1.39 10.54 -12.24
CA VAL A 89 -0.13 10.79 -11.53
C VAL A 89 1.04 10.89 -12.50
N SER A 90 1.08 9.98 -13.49
CA SER A 90 2.09 10.02 -14.55
C SER A 90 2.02 11.34 -15.35
N ALA A 91 0.82 11.81 -15.67
CA ALA A 91 0.59 13.09 -16.34
C ALA A 91 1.03 14.28 -15.49
N ALA A 92 0.75 14.27 -14.18
CA ALA A 92 1.20 15.31 -13.26
C ALA A 92 2.74 15.36 -13.19
N LEU A 93 3.41 14.20 -13.09
CA LEU A 93 4.88 14.13 -13.13
C LEU A 93 5.46 14.63 -14.45
N GLN A 94 4.77 14.37 -15.57
CA GLN A 94 5.16 14.89 -16.87
C GLN A 94 5.05 16.42 -16.92
N GLN A 95 4.00 17.00 -16.34
CA GLN A 95 3.81 18.46 -16.31
C GLN A 95 4.81 19.15 -15.36
N GLU A 96 5.02 18.60 -14.18
CA GLU A 96 5.89 19.23 -13.16
C GLU A 96 7.38 19.07 -13.44
N ARG A 97 7.80 17.91 -13.98
CA ARG A 97 9.21 17.53 -14.11
C ARG A 97 9.64 17.14 -15.53
N GLY A 98 8.71 17.09 -16.49
CA GLY A 98 9.02 16.69 -17.87
C GLY A 98 9.26 15.19 -18.04
N TYR A 99 8.87 14.36 -17.07
CA TYR A 99 9.15 12.92 -17.12
C TYR A 99 8.25 12.23 -18.14
N LYS A 100 8.84 11.75 -19.24
CA LYS A 100 8.12 11.02 -20.29
C LYS A 100 7.77 9.57 -19.91
N THR A 101 8.51 9.00 -18.97
CA THR A 101 8.30 7.62 -18.50
C THR A 101 8.59 7.53 -17.00
N LEU A 102 7.97 6.55 -16.34
CA LEU A 102 8.24 6.22 -14.93
C LEU A 102 9.69 5.79 -14.69
N GLY A 103 10.43 5.40 -15.73
CA GLY A 103 11.83 4.97 -15.63
C GLY A 103 12.76 5.98 -14.94
N ARG A 104 12.44 7.27 -15.06
CA ARG A 104 13.19 8.37 -14.41
C ARG A 104 13.00 8.44 -12.90
N LEU A 105 11.98 7.79 -12.35
CA LEU A 105 11.76 7.74 -10.91
C LEU A 105 12.72 6.75 -10.22
N ARG A 106 13.41 5.89 -10.96
CA ARG A 106 14.29 4.87 -10.37
C ARG A 106 15.42 5.54 -9.60
N GLY A 107 15.56 5.20 -8.33
CA GLY A 107 16.55 5.81 -7.43
C GLY A 107 15.97 6.97 -6.62
N SER A 108 14.94 7.64 -7.13
CA SER A 108 14.39 8.83 -6.51
C SER A 108 13.69 8.52 -5.18
N VAL A 109 13.74 9.49 -4.28
CA VAL A 109 12.98 9.49 -3.03
C VAL A 109 11.67 10.20 -3.29
N VAL A 110 10.56 9.49 -3.09
CA VAL A 110 9.21 9.96 -3.35
C VAL A 110 8.42 10.08 -2.06
N ARG A 111 7.58 11.10 -1.98
CA ARG A 111 6.59 11.27 -0.95
C ARG A 111 5.24 10.87 -1.51
N VAL A 112 4.66 9.81 -0.96
CA VAL A 112 3.30 9.36 -1.25
C VAL A 112 2.37 10.01 -0.25
N SER A 113 1.46 10.87 -0.70
CA SER A 113 0.54 11.62 0.18
C SER A 113 -0.84 10.98 0.27
N LYS A 114 -1.27 10.27 -0.77
CA LYS A 114 -2.52 9.52 -0.80
C LYS A 114 -2.30 8.18 -1.51
N TYR A 115 -2.72 7.11 -0.86
CA TYR A 115 -2.57 5.74 -1.34
C TYR A 115 -3.65 4.84 -0.76
N HIS A 116 -3.84 3.68 -1.38
CA HIS A 116 -4.61 2.58 -0.85
C HIS A 116 -4.15 1.26 -1.49
N PHE A 117 -4.48 0.12 -0.88
CA PHE A 117 -4.24 -1.19 -1.46
C PHE A 117 -5.40 -1.63 -2.35
N ALA A 118 -5.09 -2.10 -3.55
CA ALA A 118 -6.08 -2.51 -4.55
C ALA A 118 -5.64 -3.77 -5.28
N THR A 119 -6.60 -4.54 -5.81
CA THR A 119 -6.28 -5.61 -6.76
C THR A 119 -5.90 -5.02 -8.11
N LEU A 120 -5.20 -5.80 -8.94
CA LEU A 120 -4.87 -5.36 -10.30
C LEU A 120 -6.13 -4.98 -11.10
N THR A 121 -7.21 -5.74 -10.94
CA THR A 121 -8.49 -5.48 -11.60
C THR A 121 -9.01 -4.08 -11.25
N ARG A 122 -9.07 -3.74 -9.96
CA ARG A 122 -9.48 -2.40 -9.52
C ARG A 122 -8.56 -1.32 -10.09
N CYS A 123 -7.24 -1.51 -10.05
CA CYS A 123 -6.29 -0.55 -10.60
C CYS A 123 -6.60 -0.25 -12.08
N LEU A 124 -6.76 -1.28 -12.89
CA LEU A 124 -7.03 -1.13 -14.32
C LEU A 124 -8.42 -0.54 -14.61
N THR A 125 -9.44 -0.92 -13.85
CA THR A 125 -10.80 -0.37 -14.01
C THR A 125 -10.87 1.10 -13.60
N THR A 126 -10.14 1.50 -12.56
CA THR A 126 -10.09 2.89 -12.10
C THR A 126 -9.25 3.76 -13.05
N ASP A 127 -8.17 3.22 -13.59
CA ASP A 127 -7.28 3.91 -14.54
C ASP A 127 -7.75 3.76 -16.00
N GLN A 128 -8.94 4.30 -16.30
CA GLN A 128 -9.66 4.16 -17.60
C GLN A 128 -8.86 4.54 -18.87
N GLN A 129 -7.67 5.15 -18.74
CA GLN A 129 -6.77 5.46 -19.86
C GLN A 129 -5.84 4.31 -20.28
N SER A 130 -5.68 3.27 -19.46
CA SER A 130 -4.80 2.14 -19.78
C SER A 130 -5.34 1.22 -20.90
N THR A 131 -6.56 1.45 -21.39
CA THR A 131 -7.24 0.62 -22.41
C THR A 131 -6.99 1.00 -23.88
N GLU A 132 -6.35 2.12 -24.20
CA GLU A 132 -6.11 2.51 -25.61
C GLU A 132 -4.82 1.96 -26.23
N THR A 133 -3.90 1.41 -25.42
CA THR A 133 -2.82 0.60 -25.98
C THR A 133 -3.28 -0.85 -26.04
N SER A 134 -3.71 -1.26 -27.25
CA SER A 134 -3.85 -2.66 -27.65
C SER A 134 -2.53 -3.39 -27.44
N VAL A 135 -2.32 -3.88 -26.23
CA VAL A 135 -1.40 -4.96 -25.92
C VAL A 135 -2.28 -5.99 -25.25
N SER A 136 -2.34 -7.17 -25.86
CA SER A 136 -3.04 -8.36 -25.40
C SER A 136 -3.08 -8.40 -23.87
N ALA A 137 -4.28 -8.58 -23.30
CA ALA A 137 -4.54 -8.72 -21.86
C ALA A 137 -3.28 -9.20 -21.16
N PRO A 138 -2.67 -8.40 -20.25
CA PRO A 138 -1.33 -8.65 -19.77
C PRO A 138 -1.32 -10.08 -19.28
N ASN A 139 -0.58 -10.93 -20.00
CA ASN A 139 -0.50 -12.35 -19.71
C ASN A 139 -0.19 -12.42 -18.22
N VAL A 140 -1.18 -12.83 -17.41
CA VAL A 140 -1.14 -12.80 -15.96
C VAL A 140 -0.18 -13.91 -15.57
N ASN A 141 1.11 -13.64 -15.80
CA ASN A 141 2.19 -14.45 -15.32
C ASN A 141 1.95 -14.56 -13.82
N ARG A 142 1.89 -15.79 -13.31
CA ARG A 142 1.71 -16.21 -11.91
C ARG A 142 2.75 -15.64 -10.92
N ARG A 143 3.40 -14.52 -11.25
CA ARG A 143 4.40 -13.77 -10.49
C ARG A 143 4.01 -12.30 -10.27
N SER A 144 2.82 -11.86 -10.70
CA SER A 144 2.31 -10.53 -10.33
C SER A 144 1.84 -10.53 -8.88
N ALA A 145 2.12 -9.46 -8.14
CA ALA A 145 1.50 -9.25 -6.84
C ALA A 145 -0.04 -9.34 -6.96
N ARG A 146 -0.71 -9.95 -5.98
CA ARG A 146 -2.19 -10.01 -5.96
C ARG A 146 -2.82 -8.70 -5.47
N VAL A 147 -2.04 -7.94 -4.71
CA VAL A 147 -2.38 -6.64 -4.16
C VAL A 147 -1.32 -5.65 -4.62
N TYR A 148 -1.73 -4.43 -4.94
CA TYR A 148 -0.88 -3.32 -5.34
C TYR A 148 -1.13 -2.15 -4.42
N LEU A 149 -0.10 -1.38 -4.15
CA LEU A 149 -0.26 -0.06 -3.56
C LEU A 149 -0.66 0.92 -4.67
N TRP A 150 -1.94 1.26 -4.78
CA TRP A 150 -2.41 2.33 -5.64
C TRP A 150 -1.94 3.68 -5.09
N VAL A 151 -1.26 4.46 -5.92
CA VAL A 151 -0.74 5.77 -5.55
C VAL A 151 -1.60 6.85 -6.17
N ASP A 152 -2.43 7.50 -5.36
CA ASP A 152 -3.29 8.59 -5.82
C ASP A 152 -2.51 9.90 -6.01
N ALA A 153 -1.49 10.13 -5.18
CA ALA A 153 -0.68 11.34 -5.20
C ALA A 153 0.77 11.06 -4.76
N LEU A 154 1.71 11.52 -5.61
CA LEU A 154 3.14 11.33 -5.45
C LEU A 154 3.89 12.63 -5.74
N ALA A 155 4.85 12.97 -4.89
CA ALA A 155 5.78 14.08 -5.10
C ALA A 155 7.22 13.57 -5.02
N ILE A 156 8.12 14.08 -5.85
CA ILE A 156 9.55 13.76 -5.77
C ILE A 156 10.18 14.66 -4.71
N VAL A 157 10.76 14.06 -3.67
CA VAL A 157 11.49 14.76 -2.59
C VAL A 157 12.92 14.99 -3.01
N GLU A 158 13.55 13.95 -3.56
CA GLU A 158 14.95 13.99 -3.97
C GLU A 158 15.14 13.12 -5.21
N ASP A 159 15.80 13.67 -6.23
CA ASP A 159 16.10 12.97 -7.47
C ASP A 159 17.56 12.54 -7.46
N ASN A 160 17.82 11.37 -6.90
CA ASN A 160 19.14 10.77 -6.86
C ASN A 160 19.11 9.40 -7.53
N GLU A 161 20.12 9.06 -8.32
CA GLU A 161 20.32 7.69 -8.83
C GLU A 161 20.99 6.83 -7.74
N LEU A 162 20.33 6.66 -6.60
CA LEU A 162 20.85 5.84 -5.51
C LEU A 162 20.96 4.38 -5.96
N ALA A 163 22.08 3.73 -5.66
CA ALA A 163 22.22 2.29 -5.81
C ALA A 163 21.44 1.58 -4.70
N ILE A 164 20.35 0.91 -5.07
CA ILE A 164 19.39 0.37 -4.10
C ILE A 164 19.63 -1.12 -3.88
N GLN A 165 19.99 -1.48 -2.65
CA GLN A 165 20.05 -2.88 -2.23
C GLN A 165 18.65 -3.49 -2.20
N SER A 166 18.53 -4.74 -2.64
CA SER A 166 17.26 -5.45 -2.56
C SER A 166 16.84 -5.64 -1.11
N ARG A 167 15.63 -5.21 -0.77
CA ARG A 167 15.01 -5.54 0.51
C ARG A 167 14.06 -6.72 0.36
N GLN A 168 13.57 -7.18 1.51
CA GLN A 168 12.62 -8.27 1.58
C GLN A 168 11.28 -7.81 0.98
N ASP A 169 10.66 -8.68 0.20
CA ASP A 169 9.33 -8.41 -0.37
C ASP A 169 8.27 -8.52 0.74
N VAL A 170 7.36 -7.56 0.84
CA VAL A 170 6.27 -7.60 1.83
C VAL A 170 5.40 -8.86 1.66
N TYR A 171 5.29 -9.39 0.43
CA TYR A 171 4.52 -10.60 0.14
C TYR A 171 5.22 -11.88 0.62
N SER A 172 6.51 -11.82 0.97
CA SER A 172 7.24 -12.94 1.55
C SER A 172 7.06 -13.05 3.07
N TYR A 173 6.39 -12.09 3.69
CA TYR A 173 6.10 -12.12 5.12
C TYR A 173 5.02 -13.19 5.40
N PRO A 174 5.27 -14.17 6.30
CA PRO A 174 4.41 -15.35 6.43
C PRO A 174 2.93 -15.03 6.63
N GLU A 175 2.62 -14.07 7.50
CA GLU A 175 1.25 -13.67 7.81
C GLU A 175 0.54 -13.00 6.62
N VAL A 176 1.30 -12.30 5.76
CA VAL A 176 0.77 -11.72 4.52
C VAL A 176 0.53 -12.83 3.49
N ALA A 177 1.51 -13.72 3.31
CA ALA A 177 1.42 -14.83 2.36
C ALA A 177 0.25 -15.75 2.69
N GLU A 178 0.15 -16.22 3.95
CA GLU A 178 -0.95 -17.07 4.43
C GLU A 178 -2.30 -16.39 4.23
N ARG A 179 -2.38 -15.09 4.56
CA ARG A 179 -3.64 -14.36 4.42
C ARG A 179 -4.06 -14.23 2.96
N LEU A 180 -3.13 -13.86 2.07
CA LEU A 180 -3.41 -13.81 0.65
C LEU A 180 -3.84 -15.18 0.13
N ASP A 181 -3.11 -16.25 0.44
CA ASP A 181 -3.42 -17.61 0.01
C ASP A 181 -4.78 -18.12 0.52
N SER A 182 -5.21 -17.65 1.70
CA SER A 182 -6.51 -18.00 2.29
C SER A 182 -7.72 -17.32 1.62
N LEU A 183 -7.50 -16.29 0.81
CA LEU A 183 -8.57 -15.47 0.21
C LEU A 183 -8.67 -15.73 -1.29
N SER A 184 -9.89 -15.97 -1.77
CA SER A 184 -10.19 -15.86 -3.21
C SER A 184 -10.07 -14.40 -3.69
N ASP A 185 -9.94 -14.19 -4.99
CA ASP A 185 -9.81 -12.83 -5.55
C ASP A 185 -11.04 -11.95 -5.25
N ALA A 186 -12.24 -12.53 -5.22
CA ALA A 186 -13.46 -11.82 -4.85
C ALA A 186 -13.51 -11.45 -3.36
N GLU A 187 -13.04 -12.34 -2.48
CA GLU A 187 -12.97 -12.07 -1.04
C GLU A 187 -11.89 -11.03 -0.72
N LEU A 188 -10.75 -11.12 -1.41
CA LEU A 188 -9.66 -10.16 -1.30
C LEU A 188 -10.14 -8.75 -1.66
N GLU A 189 -10.78 -8.61 -2.83
CA GLU A 189 -11.35 -7.34 -3.27
C GLU A 189 -12.37 -6.79 -2.25
N LYS A 190 -13.28 -7.64 -1.78
CA LYS A 190 -14.27 -7.27 -0.76
C LYS A 190 -13.62 -6.80 0.54
N GLN A 191 -12.58 -7.46 1.02
CA GLN A 191 -11.87 -7.07 2.25
C GLN A 191 -11.14 -5.74 2.08
N LEU A 192 -10.41 -5.57 0.97
CA LEU A 192 -9.74 -4.32 0.66
C LEU A 192 -10.73 -3.16 0.61
N MET A 193 -11.93 -3.38 0.05
CA MET A 193 -12.99 -2.37 0.02
C MET A 193 -13.49 -2.01 1.41
N ILE A 194 -13.87 -3.01 2.22
CA ILE A 194 -14.46 -2.79 3.55
C ILE A 194 -13.47 -2.11 4.48
N ASN A 195 -12.23 -2.60 4.53
CA ASN A 195 -11.25 -2.15 5.52
C ASN A 195 -10.61 -0.81 5.17
N GLN A 196 -10.70 -0.36 3.92
CA GLN A 196 -10.16 0.92 3.45
C GLN A 196 -11.25 1.91 3.02
N GLY A 197 -12.54 1.54 3.12
CA GLY A 197 -13.65 2.38 2.71
C GLY A 197 -13.70 2.69 1.20
N LEU A 198 -13.24 1.78 0.34
CA LEU A 198 -13.23 1.99 -1.10
C LEU A 198 -14.65 1.81 -1.68
N PRO A 199 -15.05 2.64 -2.66
CA PRO A 199 -16.34 2.47 -3.33
C PRO A 199 -16.41 1.15 -4.11
N PRO A 200 -17.61 0.59 -4.34
CA PRO A 200 -17.78 -0.53 -5.26
C PRO A 200 -17.31 -0.16 -6.67
N LEU A 201 -16.74 -1.16 -7.36
CA LEU A 201 -16.41 -1.08 -8.78
C LEU A 201 -17.67 -1.04 -9.64
#